data_AF-E2EKM5-F1
#
_entry.id   AF-E2EKM5-F1
#
_cell.length_a   1.000
_cell.length_b   1.000
_cell.length_c   1.000
_cell.angle_alpha   90.00
_cell.angle_beta   90.00
_cell.angle_gamma   90.00
#
_symmetry.space_group_name_H-M   'P 1'
#
loop_
_entity.id
_entity.type
_entity.pdbx_description
1 polymer ?
#
loop_
_entity_poly.entity_id
_entity_poly.type
_entity_poly.pdbx_seq_one_letter_code
_entity_poly.pdbx_strand_id
1 'polypeptide(L)'
;YEVSLIILILNYFILIESMSMKDFFVWQNSYYMAMMFLPFFSIWFVSCIAELNRTPFDFAEAESELVSGFNTEYSSGLFSMIFMAEYGFIFFICILNSYMFMGSSFIYIKSMILLYLVLWFRGTYPRYRYDKFMMTAWKVFLPIGLFMLIDSM
;
A
#
# COMPACT_ATOMS: atom_id res chain seq x y z
N TYR A 1 8.10 -1.88 7.02
CA TYR A 1 7.32 -1.36 5.88
C TYR A 1 6.79 0.04 6.17
N GLU A 2 6.35 0.34 7.40
CA GLU A 2 5.90 1.69 7.79
C GLU A 2 6.97 2.75 7.59
N VAL A 3 8.22 2.50 8.02
CA VAL A 3 9.32 3.45 7.84
C VAL A 3 9.53 3.77 6.35
N SER A 4 9.55 2.76 5.48
CA SER A 4 9.66 2.97 4.03
C SER A 4 8.43 3.70 3.47
N LEU A 5 7.23 3.42 3.98
CA LEU A 5 5.99 4.05 3.53
C LEU A 5 5.98 5.54 3.88
N ILE A 6 6.37 5.92 5.11
CA ILE A 6 6.47 7.32 5.54
C ILE A 6 7.45 8.09 4.65
N ILE A 7 8.63 7.52 4.39
CA ILE A 7 9.63 8.16 3.51
C ILE A 7 9.07 8.35 2.10
N LEU A 8 8.37 7.36 1.56
CA LEU A 8 7.76 7.45 0.24
C LEU A 8 6.65 8.51 0.17
N ILE A 9 5.75 8.58 1.17
CA ILE A 9 4.73 9.65 1.24
C ILE A 9 5.43 11.01 1.25
N LEU A 10 6.47 11.15 2.06
CA LEU A 10 7.15 12.43 2.26
C LEU A 10 7.78 12.93 0.96
N ASN A 11 8.34 12.04 0.13
CA ASN A 11 8.85 12.41 -1.20
C ASN A 11 7.74 13.00 -2.09
N TYR A 12 6.52 12.47 -2.05
CA TYR A 12 5.40 13.03 -2.81
C TYR A 12 4.91 14.37 -2.27
N PHE A 13 4.95 14.57 -0.96
CA PHE A 13 4.62 15.87 -0.35
C PHE A 13 5.64 16.95 -0.70
N ILE A 14 6.93 16.60 -0.78
CA ILE A 14 7.97 17.54 -1.23
C ILE A 14 7.70 17.94 -2.69
N LEU A 15 7.40 16.97 -3.57
CA LEU A 15 7.13 17.24 -5.00
C LEU A 15 5.93 18.17 -5.25
N ILE A 16 4.95 18.18 -4.35
CA ILE A 16 3.72 18.98 -4.46
C ILE A 16 3.80 20.25 -3.58
N GLU A 17 4.87 20.39 -2.78
CA GLU A 17 5.13 21.49 -1.83
C GLU A 17 3.99 21.74 -0.81
N SER A 18 3.03 20.81 -0.70
CA SER A 18 1.84 20.98 0.12
C SER A 18 1.28 19.63 0.57
N MET A 19 0.62 19.65 1.73
CA MET A 19 0.03 18.48 2.38
C MET A 19 -1.46 18.30 2.02
N SER A 20 -2.02 19.20 1.22
CA SER A 20 -3.45 19.19 0.94
C SER A 20 -3.78 18.22 -0.20
N MET A 21 -4.81 17.39 0.01
CA MET A 21 -5.26 16.44 -1.03
C MET A 21 -5.78 17.13 -2.30
N LYS A 22 -6.13 18.43 -2.22
CA LYS A 22 -6.59 19.19 -3.39
C LYS A 22 -5.43 19.52 -4.31
N ASP A 23 -4.26 19.81 -3.75
CA ASP A 23 -3.08 20.19 -4.52
C ASP A 23 -2.53 19.00 -5.32
N PHE A 24 -2.68 17.77 -4.80
CA PHE A 24 -2.45 16.53 -5.56
C PHE A 24 -3.26 16.49 -6.85
N PHE A 25 -4.53 16.90 -6.82
CA PHE A 25 -5.35 16.92 -8.03
C PHE A 25 -4.94 17.99 -9.02
N VAL A 26 -4.55 19.18 -8.52
CA VAL A 26 -4.06 20.25 -9.38
C VAL A 26 -2.80 19.81 -10.12
N TRP A 27 -1.88 19.14 -9.41
CA TRP A 27 -0.63 18.62 -9.97
C TRP A 27 -0.89 17.53 -11.03
N GLN A 28 -1.82 16.62 -10.75
CA GLN A 28 -2.17 15.49 -11.62
C GLN A 28 -3.03 15.84 -12.84
N ASN A 29 -3.39 17.11 -13.04
CA ASN A 29 -4.21 17.52 -14.19
C ASN A 29 -3.51 17.30 -15.55
N SER A 30 -2.18 17.37 -15.57
CA SER A 30 -1.41 17.20 -16.81
C SER A 30 -1.10 15.73 -17.09
N TYR A 31 -0.46 15.06 -16.13
CA TYR A 31 -0.08 13.67 -16.20
C TYR A 31 -0.34 13.00 -14.85
N TYR A 32 -0.70 11.71 -14.90
CA TYR A 32 -0.85 10.91 -13.69
C TYR A 32 0.50 10.70 -13.01
N MET A 33 0.54 10.91 -11.70
CA MET A 33 1.78 10.78 -10.93
C MET A 33 2.33 9.34 -10.97
N ALA A 34 1.44 8.34 -11.06
CA ALA A 34 1.84 6.94 -11.29
C ALA A 34 2.66 6.75 -12.57
N MET A 35 2.37 7.47 -13.65
CA MET A 35 3.08 7.33 -14.92
C MET A 35 4.43 8.04 -14.90
N MET A 36 4.51 9.21 -14.28
CA MET A 36 5.77 9.96 -14.16
C MET A 36 6.79 9.21 -13.29
N PHE A 37 6.33 8.58 -12.21
CA PHE A 37 7.18 7.94 -11.21
C PHE A 37 6.86 6.45 -11.05
N LEU A 38 6.86 5.73 -12.18
CA LEU A 38 6.43 4.32 -12.21
C LEU A 38 7.23 3.38 -11.26
N PRO A 39 8.57 3.48 -11.14
CA PRO A 39 9.32 2.67 -10.18
C PRO A 39 8.89 2.95 -8.73
N PHE A 40 8.68 4.22 -8.38
CA PHE A 40 8.31 4.62 -7.02
C PHE A 40 6.87 4.27 -6.69
N PHE A 41 5.98 4.40 -7.66
CA PHE A 41 4.62 3.91 -7.53
C PHE A 41 4.58 2.40 -7.28
N SER A 42 5.46 1.62 -7.93
CA SER A 42 5.53 0.17 -7.69
C SER A 42 5.99 -0.18 -6.27
N ILE A 43 7.02 0.52 -5.75
CA ILE A 43 7.52 0.32 -4.38
C ILE A 43 6.46 0.74 -3.37
N TRP A 44 5.82 1.89 -3.60
CA TRP A 44 4.70 2.38 -2.83
C TRP A 44 3.57 1.35 -2.76
N PHE A 45 3.13 0.86 -3.91
CA PHE A 45 2.03 -0.09 -3.99
C PHE A 45 2.35 -1.41 -3.28
N VAL A 46 3.58 -1.93 -3.41
CA VAL A 46 4.03 -3.11 -2.65
C VAL A 46 4.06 -2.83 -1.14
N SER A 47 4.48 -1.63 -0.72
CA SER A 47 4.48 -1.25 0.69
C SER A 47 3.07 -1.13 1.28
N CYS A 48 2.10 -0.62 0.50
CA CYS A 48 0.68 -0.62 0.89
C CYS A 48 0.12 -2.04 1.02
N ILE A 49 0.45 -2.96 0.09
CA ILE A 49 0.01 -4.36 0.20
C ILE A 49 0.60 -5.01 1.45
N ALA A 50 1.84 -4.69 1.79
CA ALA A 50 2.45 -5.21 3.02
C ALA A 50 1.77 -4.71 4.29
N GLU A 51 1.34 -3.44 4.32
CA GLU A 51 0.60 -2.87 5.45
C GLU A 51 -0.79 -3.51 5.64
N LEU A 52 -1.41 -3.97 4.56
CA LEU A 52 -2.69 -4.69 4.61
C LEU A 52 -2.59 -6.04 5.33
N ASN A 53 -1.40 -6.55 5.63
CA ASN A 53 -1.18 -7.86 6.27
C ASN A 53 -1.97 -8.99 5.58
N ARG A 54 -2.05 -8.94 4.24
CA ARG A 54 -2.73 -9.95 3.42
C ARG A 54 -1.76 -10.58 2.44
N THR A 55 -2.11 -11.78 1.99
CA THR A 55 -1.31 -12.57 1.04
C THR A 55 -0.95 -11.71 -0.17
N PRO A 56 0.34 -11.59 -0.54
CA PRO A 56 1.46 -12.48 -0.19
C PRO A 56 2.22 -12.17 1.13
N PHE A 57 1.91 -11.08 1.85
CA PHE A 57 2.62 -10.64 3.07
C PHE A 57 1.82 -10.92 4.36
N ASP A 58 1.13 -12.05 4.40
CA ASP A 58 0.29 -12.47 5.53
C ASP A 58 1.09 -13.32 6.53
N PHE A 59 1.72 -12.65 7.51
CA PHE A 59 2.55 -13.29 8.53
C PHE A 59 1.79 -13.55 9.84
N ALA A 60 0.84 -12.67 10.18
CA ALA A 60 0.15 -12.73 11.47
C ALA A 60 -1.00 -13.75 11.47
N GLU A 61 -1.65 -14.00 10.33
CA GLU A 61 -2.78 -14.92 10.21
C GLU A 61 -2.38 -16.28 9.60
N ALA A 62 -1.11 -16.46 9.22
CA ALA A 62 -0.60 -17.56 8.40
C ALA A 62 -1.23 -18.94 8.72
N GLU A 63 -2.31 -19.30 8.02
CA GLU A 63 -3.14 -20.48 8.34
C GLU A 63 -2.37 -21.79 8.28
N SER A 64 -1.36 -21.86 7.42
CA SER A 64 -0.52 -23.04 7.22
C SER A 64 0.51 -23.25 8.32
N GLU A 65 0.88 -22.19 9.05
CA GLU A 65 1.95 -22.21 10.05
C GLU A 65 1.41 -22.03 11.47
N LEU A 66 0.38 -21.19 11.63
CA LEU A 66 -0.15 -20.75 12.93
C LEU A 66 -1.61 -21.14 13.18
N VAL A 67 -2.22 -21.98 12.33
CA VAL A 67 -3.63 -22.41 12.48
C VAL A 67 -4.56 -21.21 12.68
N SER A 68 -4.46 -20.22 11.78
CA SER A 68 -5.16 -18.92 11.79
C SER A 68 -4.67 -17.85 12.78
N GLY A 69 -3.56 -18.11 13.49
CA GLY A 69 -2.85 -17.07 14.26
C GLY A 69 -3.71 -16.47 15.37
N PHE A 70 -3.80 -15.15 15.43
CA PHE A 70 -4.55 -14.45 16.47
C PHE A 70 -6.07 -14.66 16.39
N ASN A 71 -6.59 -15.11 15.26
CA ASN A 71 -8.03 -15.34 15.09
C ASN A 71 -8.57 -16.48 15.96
N THR A 72 -7.72 -17.37 16.49
CA THR A 72 -8.14 -18.49 17.32
C THR A 72 -8.68 -18.07 18.69
N GLU A 73 -8.30 -16.88 19.17
CA GLU A 73 -8.70 -16.39 20.50
C GLU A 73 -10.05 -15.68 20.48
N TYR A 74 -10.50 -15.23 19.30
CA TYR A 74 -11.72 -14.43 19.16
C TYR A 74 -12.93 -15.29 18.79
N SER A 75 -14.05 -15.05 19.49
CA SER A 75 -15.33 -15.68 19.18
C SER A 75 -16.13 -14.89 18.14
N SER A 76 -17.06 -15.58 17.48
CA SER A 76 -17.98 -15.15 16.41
C SER A 76 -18.08 -13.64 16.12
N GLY A 77 -18.53 -12.83 17.08
CA GLY A 77 -18.77 -11.40 16.89
C GLY A 77 -17.50 -10.53 16.87
N LEU A 78 -16.51 -10.83 17.72
CA LEU A 78 -15.24 -10.11 17.70
C LEU A 78 -14.42 -10.49 16.47
N PHE A 79 -14.49 -11.77 16.09
CA PHE A 79 -13.93 -12.27 14.83
C PHE A 79 -14.50 -11.50 13.63
N SER A 80 -15.83 -11.34 13.53
CA SER A 80 -16.43 -10.62 12.40
C SER A 80 -16.03 -9.15 12.33
N MET A 81 -15.84 -8.47 13.48
CA MET A 81 -15.38 -7.08 13.51
C MET A 81 -13.95 -6.91 13.01
N ILE A 82 -13.06 -7.87 13.29
CA ILE A 82 -11.69 -7.88 12.77
C ILE A 82 -11.70 -7.93 11.24
N PHE A 83 -12.44 -8.87 10.64
CA PHE A 83 -12.53 -8.96 9.18
C PHE A 83 -13.15 -7.70 8.56
N MET A 84 -14.22 -7.17 9.16
CA MET A 84 -14.82 -5.92 8.67
C MET A 84 -13.82 -4.76 8.69
N ALA A 85 -13.01 -4.65 9.74
CA ALA A 85 -11.97 -3.62 9.86
C ALA A 85 -10.88 -3.79 8.79
N GLU A 86 -10.38 -5.01 8.59
CA GLU A 86 -9.34 -5.29 7.60
C GLU A 86 -9.83 -5.05 6.16
N TYR A 87 -11.04 -5.51 5.81
CA TYR A 87 -11.63 -5.22 4.50
C TYR A 87 -11.94 -3.72 4.32
N GLY A 88 -12.36 -3.03 5.38
CA GLY A 88 -12.50 -1.58 5.39
C GLY A 88 -11.16 -0.88 5.12
N PHE A 89 -10.07 -1.40 5.68
CA PHE A 89 -8.73 -0.86 5.48
C PHE A 89 -8.20 -1.10 4.04
N ILE A 90 -8.49 -2.26 3.44
CA ILE A 90 -8.22 -2.52 2.01
C ILE A 90 -8.91 -1.46 1.14
N PHE A 91 -10.17 -1.17 1.41
CA PHE A 91 -10.92 -0.15 0.69
C PHE A 91 -10.32 1.24 0.87
N PHE A 92 -9.96 1.59 2.10
CA PHE A 92 -9.33 2.87 2.44
C PHE A 92 -8.01 3.08 1.68
N ILE A 93 -7.11 2.09 1.69
CA ILE A 93 -5.82 2.18 0.97
C ILE A 93 -6.04 2.33 -0.54
N CYS A 94 -7.02 1.62 -1.12
CA CYS A 94 -7.31 1.75 -2.55
C CYS A 94 -7.83 3.15 -2.92
N ILE A 95 -8.67 3.74 -2.08
CA ILE A 95 -9.10 5.13 -2.25
C ILE A 95 -7.89 6.06 -2.14
N LEU A 96 -7.09 5.94 -1.08
CA LEU A 96 -5.92 6.79 -0.86
C LEU A 96 -4.96 6.75 -2.06
N ASN A 97 -4.69 5.55 -2.59
CA ASN A 97 -3.87 5.36 -3.78
C ASN A 97 -4.46 6.03 -5.03
N SER A 98 -5.78 5.96 -5.22
CA SER A 98 -6.42 6.62 -6.36
C SER A 98 -6.30 8.15 -6.28
N TYR A 99 -6.43 8.73 -5.09
CA TYR A 99 -6.27 10.17 -4.85
C TYR A 99 -4.82 10.63 -5.06
N MET A 100 -3.85 9.89 -4.53
CA MET A 100 -2.45 10.29 -4.58
C MET A 100 -1.79 10.08 -5.95
N PHE A 101 -2.29 9.17 -6.79
CA PHE A 101 -1.55 8.78 -8.00
C PHE A 101 -2.32 8.83 -9.32
N MET A 102 -3.64 8.72 -9.29
CA MET A 102 -4.43 8.44 -10.49
C MET A 102 -5.37 9.58 -10.92
N GLY A 103 -5.29 10.77 -10.33
CA GLY A 103 -6.07 11.94 -10.74
C GLY A 103 -7.51 11.97 -10.22
N SER A 104 -8.16 13.12 -10.37
CA SER A 104 -9.52 13.38 -9.88
C SER A 104 -10.63 12.75 -10.72
N SER A 105 -10.36 12.47 -11.99
CA SER A 105 -11.36 11.94 -12.92
C SER A 105 -11.70 10.48 -12.60
N PHE A 106 -12.99 10.17 -12.40
CA PHE A 106 -13.50 8.82 -12.17
C PHE A 106 -12.81 8.05 -11.02
N ILE A 107 -12.56 8.71 -9.89
CA ILE A 107 -11.93 8.13 -8.69
C ILE A 107 -12.56 6.78 -8.30
N TYR A 108 -13.88 6.69 -8.25
CA TYR A 108 -14.58 5.45 -7.87
C TYR A 108 -14.28 4.28 -8.81
N ILE A 109 -14.16 4.53 -10.12
CA ILE A 109 -13.85 3.47 -11.08
C ILE A 109 -12.38 3.05 -10.90
N LYS A 110 -11.48 4.02 -10.72
CA LYS A 110 -10.05 3.79 -10.49
C LYS A 110 -9.78 3.03 -9.19
N SER A 111 -10.48 3.37 -8.11
CA SER A 111 -10.36 2.65 -6.84
C SER A 111 -10.90 1.22 -6.94
N MET A 112 -11.97 0.98 -7.71
CA MET A 112 -12.45 -0.38 -7.99
C MET A 112 -11.46 -1.20 -8.83
N ILE A 113 -10.77 -0.58 -9.78
CA ILE A 113 -9.68 -1.24 -10.53
C ILE A 113 -8.52 -1.59 -9.58
N LEU A 114 -8.13 -0.68 -8.68
CA LEU A 114 -7.11 -0.96 -7.67
C LEU A 114 -7.51 -2.09 -6.72
N LEU A 115 -8.78 -2.13 -6.30
CA LEU A 115 -9.30 -3.24 -5.49
C LEU A 115 -9.22 -4.58 -6.23
N TYR A 116 -9.59 -4.60 -7.50
CA TYR A 116 -9.43 -5.78 -8.34
C TYR A 116 -7.97 -6.21 -8.43
N LEU A 117 -7.03 -5.27 -8.60
CA LEU A 117 -5.60 -5.56 -8.60
C LEU A 117 -5.16 -6.20 -7.29
N VAL A 118 -5.52 -5.65 -6.12
CA VAL A 118 -5.17 -6.22 -4.80
C VAL A 118 -5.70 -7.65 -4.66
N LEU A 119 -6.94 -7.91 -5.09
CA LEU A 119 -7.53 -9.25 -5.09
C LEU A 119 -6.80 -10.20 -6.06
N TRP A 120 -6.37 -9.69 -7.22
CA TRP A 120 -5.63 -10.48 -8.20
C TRP A 120 -4.21 -10.83 -7.70
N PHE A 121 -3.53 -9.89 -7.04
CA PHE A 121 -2.23 -10.15 -6.39
C PHE A 121 -2.34 -11.26 -5.34
N ARG A 122 -3.43 -11.27 -4.56
CA ARG A 122 -3.72 -12.34 -3.60
C ARG A 122 -3.88 -13.72 -4.28
N GLY A 123 -4.52 -13.78 -5.44
CA GLY A 123 -4.75 -15.04 -6.15
C GLY A 123 -3.54 -15.59 -6.90
N THR A 124 -2.52 -14.76 -7.18
CA THR A 124 -1.41 -15.12 -8.08
C THR A 124 -0.10 -15.40 -7.37
N TYR A 125 0.21 -14.68 -6.29
CA TYR A 125 1.52 -14.79 -5.64
C TYR A 125 1.50 -15.76 -4.45
N PRO A 126 2.53 -16.63 -4.32
CA PRO A 126 2.70 -17.43 -3.12
C PRO A 126 3.05 -16.53 -1.93
N ARG A 127 2.80 -17.04 -0.72
CA ARG A 127 3.22 -16.38 0.52
C ARG A 127 4.74 -16.15 0.52
N TYR A 128 5.15 -14.93 0.85
CA TYR A 128 6.55 -14.59 0.98
C TYR A 128 7.03 -14.92 2.40
N ARG A 129 8.32 -15.22 2.59
CA ARG A 129 8.88 -15.47 3.94
C ARG A 129 9.23 -14.16 4.63
N TYR A 130 9.00 -14.08 5.94
CA TYR A 130 9.20 -12.86 6.74
C TYR A 130 10.62 -12.29 6.61
N ASP A 131 11.66 -13.11 6.77
CA ASP A 131 13.04 -12.61 6.70
C ASP A 131 13.36 -11.98 5.35
N LYS A 132 12.91 -12.62 4.27
CA LYS A 132 13.16 -12.14 2.91
C LYS A 132 12.44 -10.81 2.71
N PHE A 133 11.19 -10.69 3.19
CA PHE A 133 10.43 -9.45 3.07
C PHE A 133 11.12 -8.32 3.83
N MET A 134 11.54 -8.57 5.07
CA MET A 134 12.25 -7.58 5.86
C MET A 134 13.56 -7.17 5.18
N MET A 135 14.32 -8.11 4.63
CA MET A 135 15.51 -7.76 3.84
C MET A 135 15.19 -6.88 2.63
N THR A 136 14.09 -7.12 1.92
CA THR A 136 13.68 -6.23 0.80
C THR A 136 13.29 -4.84 1.30
N ALA A 137 12.55 -4.73 2.40
CA ALA A 137 12.16 -3.44 2.95
C ALA A 137 13.38 -2.61 3.41
N TRP A 138 14.33 -3.25 4.11
CA TRP A 138 15.49 -2.57 4.68
C TRP A 138 16.62 -2.32 3.67
N LYS A 139 16.91 -3.29 2.78
CA LYS A 139 18.04 -3.18 1.86
C LYS A 139 17.67 -2.58 0.50
N VAL A 140 16.40 -2.58 0.13
CA VAL A 140 15.95 -2.09 -1.20
C VAL A 140 15.06 -0.87 -1.03
N PHE A 141 13.91 -0.98 -0.34
CA PHE A 141 12.95 0.12 -0.29
C PHE A 141 13.49 1.34 0.44
N LEU A 142 14.17 1.15 1.58
CA LEU A 142 14.69 2.26 2.37
C LEU A 142 15.81 3.03 1.65
N PRO A 143 16.86 2.41 1.07
CA PRO A 143 17.87 3.13 0.31
C PRO A 143 17.30 3.87 -0.91
N ILE A 144 16.36 3.25 -1.63
CA ILE A 144 15.70 3.90 -2.78
C ILE A 144 14.86 5.09 -2.33
N GLY A 145 14.09 4.95 -1.24
CA GLY A 145 13.29 6.04 -0.69
C GLY A 145 14.14 7.22 -0.23
N LEU A 146 15.28 6.95 0.42
CA LEU A 146 16.22 8.00 0.85
C LEU A 146 16.93 8.68 -0.31
N PHE A 147 17.35 7.92 -1.33
CA PHE A 147 17.95 8.49 -2.52
C PHE A 147 17.00 9.49 -3.20
N MET A 148 15.72 9.11 -3.32
CA MET A 148 14.70 10.00 -3.87
C MET A 148 14.43 11.22 -3.03
N LEU A 149 14.48 11.10 -1.72
CA LEU A 149 14.30 12.23 -0.83
C LEU A 149 15.36 13.30 -1.10
N ILE A 150 16.62 12.86 -1.30
CA ILE A 150 17.73 13.75 -1.65
C ILE A 150 17.53 14.35 -3.04
N ASP A 151 17.10 13.56 -4.03
CA ASP A 151 16.86 14.06 -5.39
C ASP A 151 15.65 15.03 -5.47
N SER A 152 14.67 14.89 -4.56
CA SER A 152 13.47 15.72 -4.53
C SER A 152 13.63 17.04 -3.77
N MET A 153 14.70 17.17 -2.97
CA MET A 153 15.08 18.41 -2.26
C MET A 153 15.83 19.37 -3.19
#